data_AF-A0A841CVD9-F1
#
_entry.id   AF-A0A841CVD9-F1
#
_cell.length_a   1.000
_cell.length_b   1.000
_cell.length_c   1.000
_cell.angle_alpha   90.00
_cell.angle_beta   90.00
_cell.angle_gamma   90.00
#
_symmetry.space_group_name_H-M   'P 1'
#
loop_
_entity.id
_entity.type
_entity.pdbx_description
1 polymer ?
#
loop_
_entity_poly.entity_id
_entity_poly.type
_entity_poly.pdbx_seq_one_letter_code
_entity_poly.pdbx_strand_id
1 'polypeptide(L)'
;MTRDLVELHVRAGELAGSGSWVYLWLLGPRVIYVGTTGLPPEVRTWLHLHDPDPAVGRLRARHPGIAADDLDVLAFRLPDGTDRPRAKAAAVAGLSAAGWFSEHYVGDPPSAGDPSFASLLDRITTALGERHGAPAVRRQP
;
A
#
# COMPACT_ATOMS: atom_id res chain seq x y z
N MET A 1 16.55 -15.12 14.63
CA MET A 1 17.95 -14.66 14.55
C MET A 1 17.91 -13.16 14.29
N THR A 2 18.24 -12.38 15.31
CA THR A 2 18.45 -10.93 15.17
C THR A 2 19.61 -10.75 14.19
N ARG A 3 19.43 -9.91 13.17
CA ARG A 3 20.56 -9.52 12.32
C ARG A 3 21.37 -8.50 13.11
N ASP A 4 22.47 -8.93 13.70
CA ASP A 4 23.34 -8.05 14.49
C ASP A 4 24.19 -7.11 13.59
N LEU A 5 24.17 -7.35 12.27
CA LEU A 5 24.77 -6.48 11.25
C LEU A 5 23.87 -6.39 10.00
N VAL A 6 23.69 -5.17 9.47
CA VAL A 6 23.05 -4.90 8.19
C VAL A 6 23.95 -3.99 7.36
N GLU A 7 24.37 -4.43 6.18
CA GLU A 7 25.07 -3.58 5.21
C GLU A 7 24.06 -2.93 4.26
N LEU A 8 24.10 -1.61 4.14
CA LEU A 8 23.28 -0.83 3.22
C LEU A 8 24.19 -0.12 2.22
N HIS A 9 23.93 -0.32 0.93
CA HIS A 9 24.70 0.32 -0.12
C HIS A 9 24.09 1.67 -0.48
N VAL A 10 24.84 2.75 -0.25
CA VAL A 10 24.49 4.09 -0.76
C VAL A 10 25.35 4.39 -1.98
N ARG A 11 24.71 4.78 -3.10
CA ARG A 11 25.38 5.09 -4.37
C ARG A 11 24.74 6.34 -4.96
N ALA A 12 25.56 7.33 -5.32
CA ALA A 12 25.10 8.61 -5.86
C ALA A 12 24.01 9.31 -5.01
N GLY A 13 24.10 9.20 -3.68
CA GLY A 13 23.13 9.80 -2.74
C GLY A 13 21.85 8.97 -2.52
N GLU A 14 21.70 7.83 -3.20
CA GLU A 14 20.51 6.98 -3.12
C GLU A 14 20.81 5.65 -2.42
N LEU A 15 19.81 5.12 -1.70
CA LEU A 15 19.87 3.77 -1.15
C LEU A 15 19.70 2.76 -2.29
N ALA A 16 20.78 2.09 -2.67
CA ALA A 16 20.76 1.08 -3.71
C ALA A 16 20.05 -0.19 -3.22
N GLY A 17 19.21 -0.77 -4.09
CA GLY A 17 18.56 -2.05 -3.83
C GLY A 17 17.37 -2.00 -2.84
N SER A 18 16.91 -0.82 -2.45
CA SER A 18 15.71 -0.65 -1.61
C SER A 18 14.40 -1.07 -2.31
N GLY A 19 14.45 -1.19 -3.64
CA GLY A 19 13.35 -1.64 -4.48
C GLY A 19 12.26 -0.59 -4.70
N SER A 20 11.24 -0.98 -5.45
CA SER A 20 10.02 -0.19 -5.68
C SER A 20 8.83 -1.01 -5.25
N TRP A 21 7.90 -0.42 -4.49
CA TRP A 21 6.81 -1.14 -3.87
C TRP A 21 5.49 -0.39 -4.04
N VAL A 22 4.41 -1.15 -4.20
CA VAL A 22 3.05 -0.73 -3.84
C VAL A 22 2.64 -1.49 -2.58
N TYR A 23 1.98 -0.82 -1.65
CA TYR A 23 1.52 -1.44 -0.42
C TYR A 23 0.11 -0.98 -0.07
N LEU A 24 -0.61 -1.87 0.62
CA LEU A 24 -1.97 -1.66 1.09
C LEU A 24 -1.99 -1.78 2.61
N TRP A 25 -2.67 -0.85 3.26
CA TRP A 25 -3.06 -0.99 4.67
C TRP A 25 -4.48 -1.53 4.72
N LEU A 26 -4.69 -2.52 5.59
CA LEU A 26 -5.95 -3.22 5.73
C LEU A 26 -6.47 -3.07 7.16
N LEU A 27 -7.77 -2.80 7.28
CA LEU A 27 -8.55 -2.97 8.50
C LEU A 27 -9.47 -4.17 8.29
N GLY A 28 -9.12 -5.31 8.87
CA GLY A 28 -9.71 -6.60 8.50
C GLY A 28 -9.55 -6.85 6.98
N PRO A 29 -10.62 -7.16 6.23
CA PRO A 29 -10.52 -7.43 4.79
C PRO A 29 -10.54 -6.16 3.92
N ARG A 30 -10.64 -4.95 4.52
CA ARG A 30 -10.90 -3.71 3.78
C ARG A 30 -9.67 -2.83 3.69
N VAL A 31 -9.42 -2.30 2.49
CA VAL A 31 -8.30 -1.38 2.24
C VAL A 31 -8.61 0.00 2.78
N ILE A 32 -7.76 0.52 3.66
CA ILE A 32 -7.85 1.89 4.22
C ILE A 32 -6.84 2.87 3.60
N TYR A 33 -5.76 2.36 3.01
CA TYR A 33 -4.76 3.19 2.35
C TYR A 33 -3.98 2.40 1.31
N VAL A 34 -3.68 3.04 0.19
CA VAL A 34 -2.74 2.53 -0.82
C VAL A 34 -1.59 3.52 -0.94
N GLY A 35 -0.36 3.01 -0.89
CA GLY A 35 0.84 3.81 -1.04
C GLY A 35 1.85 3.15 -1.96
N THR A 36 2.82 3.94 -2.39
CA THR A 36 4.02 3.45 -3.08
C THR A 36 5.26 4.01 -2.41
N THR A 37 6.37 3.30 -2.50
CA THR A 37 7.61 3.69 -1.83
C THR A 37 8.83 3.15 -2.55
N GLY A 38 9.94 3.88 -2.44
CA GLY A 38 11.29 3.41 -2.79
C GLY A 38 12.08 2.92 -1.58
N LEU A 39 11.45 2.80 -0.42
CA LEU A 39 12.03 2.29 0.82
C LEU A 39 11.53 0.86 1.09
N PRO A 40 12.22 0.07 1.92
CA PRO A 40 11.66 -1.15 2.47
C PRO A 40 10.27 -0.88 3.10
N PRO A 41 9.26 -1.73 2.85
CA PRO A 41 7.91 -1.53 3.36
C PRO A 41 7.87 -1.33 4.89
N GLU A 42 8.70 -2.04 5.65
CA GLU A 42 8.77 -1.95 7.12
C GLU A 42 9.18 -0.53 7.56
N VAL A 43 10.17 0.06 6.88
CA VAL A 43 10.61 1.44 7.15
C VAL A 43 9.50 2.42 6.81
N ARG A 44 8.85 2.25 5.65
CA ARG A 44 7.74 3.13 5.25
C ARG A 44 6.53 3.01 6.19
N THR A 45 6.24 1.81 6.67
CA THR A 45 5.19 1.54 7.65
C THR A 45 5.51 2.22 8.98
N TRP A 46 6.74 2.09 9.48
CA TRP A 46 7.17 2.77 10.70
C TRP A 46 7.03 4.29 10.58
N LEU A 47 7.47 4.88 9.45
CA LEU A 47 7.32 6.31 9.19
C LEU A 47 5.84 6.75 9.20
N HIS A 48 4.94 5.93 8.64
CA HIS A 48 3.50 6.23 8.67
C HIS A 48 2.90 6.29 10.07
N LEU A 49 3.45 5.53 11.02
CA LEU A 49 2.99 5.44 12.40
C LEU A 49 3.61 6.49 13.32
N HIS A 50 4.86 6.89 13.05
CA HIS A 50 5.66 7.62 14.03
C HIS A 50 6.09 9.02 13.59
N ASP A 51 6.24 9.27 12.29
CA ASP A 51 6.74 10.56 11.82
C ASP A 51 5.74 11.69 12.12
N PRO A 52 6.17 12.83 12.69
CA PRO A 52 5.28 13.95 13.01
C PRO A 52 4.87 14.77 11.78
N ASP A 53 5.59 14.70 10.66
CA ASP A 53 5.20 15.38 9.44
C ASP A 53 3.98 14.66 8.83
N PRO A 54 2.81 15.32 8.68
CA PRO A 54 1.60 14.69 8.13
C PRO A 54 1.74 14.21 6.68
N ALA A 55 2.74 14.70 5.91
CA ALA A 55 3.06 14.20 4.59
C ALA A 55 3.85 12.87 4.62
N VAL A 56 4.61 12.63 5.69
CA VAL A 56 5.36 11.40 5.92
C VAL A 56 4.49 10.41 6.71
N GLY A 57 4.08 10.80 7.93
CA GLY A 57 3.19 10.12 8.87
C GLY A 57 1.71 10.11 8.48
N ARG A 58 1.40 9.85 7.20
CA ARG A 58 0.03 10.06 6.67
C ARG A 58 -1.06 9.25 7.39
N LEU A 59 -0.78 8.02 7.79
CA LEU A 59 -1.76 7.19 8.49
C LEU A 59 -2.00 7.74 9.89
N ARG A 60 -0.93 8.08 10.63
CA ARG A 60 -1.03 8.79 11.91
C ARG A 60 -1.87 10.06 11.81
N ALA A 61 -1.69 10.83 10.74
CA ALA A 61 -2.38 12.11 10.57
C ALA A 61 -3.84 11.98 10.11
N ARG A 62 -4.21 10.89 9.41
CA ARG A 62 -5.50 10.82 8.70
C ARG A 62 -6.42 9.70 9.15
N HIS A 63 -5.90 8.62 9.74
CA HIS A 63 -6.70 7.49 10.21
C HIS A 63 -6.90 7.58 11.73
N PRO A 64 -8.11 7.92 12.22
CA PRO A 64 -8.34 8.17 13.65
C PRO A 64 -8.01 6.95 14.55
N GLY A 65 -8.17 5.74 14.02
CA GLY A 65 -7.94 4.49 14.76
C GLY A 65 -6.50 3.98 14.73
N ILE A 66 -5.54 4.70 14.13
CA ILE A 66 -4.18 4.18 13.85
C ILE A 66 -3.39 3.69 15.07
N ALA A 67 -3.72 4.16 16.27
CA ALA A 67 -3.05 3.78 17.50
C ALA A 67 -3.68 2.55 18.19
N ALA A 68 -4.89 2.15 17.80
CA ALA A 68 -5.68 1.13 18.48
C ALA A 68 -6.15 -0.01 17.57
N ASP A 69 -6.31 0.26 16.28
CA ASP A 69 -6.76 -0.73 15.31
C ASP A 69 -5.67 -1.76 15.02
N ASP A 70 -6.07 -3.03 14.94
CA ASP A 70 -5.24 -4.09 14.38
C ASP A 70 -5.24 -3.98 12.85
N LEU A 71 -4.09 -3.57 12.30
CA LEU A 71 -3.92 -3.32 10.87
C LEU A 71 -2.86 -4.23 10.25
N ASP A 72 -3.15 -4.73 9.05
CA ASP A 72 -2.20 -5.48 8.23
C ASP A 72 -1.64 -4.60 7.10
N VAL A 73 -0.38 -4.85 6.72
CA VAL A 73 0.22 -4.24 5.53
C VAL A 73 0.62 -5.31 4.53
N LEU A 74 0.03 -5.27 3.34
CA LEU A 74 0.46 -6.10 2.21
C LEU A 74 1.34 -5.27 1.28
N ALA A 75 2.55 -5.74 0.99
CA ALA A 75 3.47 -5.06 0.09
C ALA A 75 3.83 -5.93 -1.12
N PHE A 76 3.75 -5.34 -2.31
CA PHE A 76 4.04 -5.98 -3.58
C PHE A 76 5.20 -5.26 -4.25
N ARG A 77 6.28 -6.01 -4.52
CA ARG A 77 7.42 -5.48 -5.26
C ARG A 77 7.00 -5.19 -6.69
N LEU A 78 7.33 -3.99 -7.16
CA LEU A 78 7.20 -3.52 -8.53
C LEU A 78 8.50 -3.79 -9.29
N PRO A 79 8.43 -4.06 -10.61
CA PRO A 79 9.61 -4.09 -11.46
C PRO A 79 10.40 -2.77 -11.38
N ASP A 80 11.72 -2.86 -11.54
CA ASP A 80 12.58 -1.68 -11.56
C ASP A 80 12.19 -0.75 -12.73
N GLY A 81 12.27 0.57 -12.50
CA GLY A 81 11.84 1.58 -13.48
C GLY A 81 10.31 1.78 -13.58
N THR A 82 9.50 1.02 -12.84
CA THR A 82 8.04 1.24 -12.80
C THR A 82 7.69 2.64 -12.29
N ASP A 83 6.83 3.35 -13.01
CA ASP A 83 6.21 4.60 -12.59
C ASP A 83 5.29 4.35 -11.38
N ARG A 84 5.79 4.66 -10.19
CA ARG A 84 5.08 4.48 -8.92
C ARG A 84 3.76 5.27 -8.83
N PRO A 85 3.71 6.57 -9.19
CA PRO A 85 2.45 7.29 -9.29
C PRO A 85 1.39 6.59 -10.17
N ARG A 86 1.75 6.13 -11.38
CA ARG A 86 0.81 5.42 -12.25
C ARG A 86 0.39 4.07 -11.69
N ALA A 87 1.33 3.31 -11.14
CA ALA A 87 1.04 2.02 -10.50
C ALA A 87 0.06 2.19 -9.32
N LYS A 88 0.26 3.24 -8.50
CA LYS A 88 -0.63 3.60 -7.41
C LYS A 88 -2.03 3.92 -7.92
N ALA A 89 -2.14 4.81 -8.90
CA ALA A 89 -3.43 5.22 -9.46
C ALA A 89 -4.21 4.03 -10.03
N ALA A 90 -3.52 3.15 -10.77
CA ALA A 90 -4.13 1.94 -11.31
C ALA A 90 -4.62 0.96 -10.21
N ALA A 91 -3.81 0.75 -9.16
CA ALA A 91 -4.20 -0.08 -8.02
C ALA A 91 -5.42 0.51 -7.30
N VAL A 92 -5.44 1.82 -7.04
CA VAL A 92 -6.58 2.50 -6.40
C VAL A 92 -7.85 2.35 -7.23
N ALA A 93 -7.77 2.61 -8.54
CA ALA A 93 -8.91 2.47 -9.44
C ALA A 93 -9.46 1.04 -9.47
N GLY A 94 -8.57 0.05 -9.62
CA GLY A 94 -8.95 -1.36 -9.69
C GLY A 94 -9.57 -1.88 -8.39
N LEU A 95 -8.98 -1.55 -7.24
CA LEU A 95 -9.50 -1.95 -5.93
C LEU A 95 -10.84 -1.29 -5.61
N SER A 96 -11.02 -0.03 -6.00
CA SER A 96 -12.30 0.66 -5.88
C SER A 96 -13.37 -0.02 -6.73
N ALA A 97 -13.07 -0.32 -8.00
CA ALA A 97 -13.99 -1.00 -8.90
C ALA A 97 -14.35 -2.42 -8.41
N ALA A 98 -13.40 -3.12 -7.80
CA ALA A 98 -13.61 -4.43 -7.19
C ALA A 98 -14.26 -4.37 -5.79
N GLY A 99 -14.53 -3.18 -5.24
CA GLY A 99 -15.24 -3.01 -3.99
C GLY A 99 -14.44 -3.37 -2.73
N TRP A 100 -13.11 -3.24 -2.75
CA TRP A 100 -12.24 -3.60 -1.61
C TRP A 100 -12.07 -2.50 -0.56
N PHE A 101 -12.43 -1.26 -0.88
CA PHE A 101 -12.18 -0.12 0.00
C PHE A 101 -13.06 -0.13 1.25
N SER A 102 -12.46 0.33 2.35
CA SER A 102 -13.18 0.67 3.57
C SER A 102 -13.90 2.01 3.40
N GLU A 103 -14.95 2.22 4.18
CA GLU A 103 -15.54 3.56 4.36
C GLU A 103 -14.58 4.53 5.07
N HIS A 104 -13.55 4.00 5.75
CA HIS A 104 -12.45 4.76 6.35
C HIS A 104 -11.23 4.88 5.43
N TYR A 105 -11.39 4.83 4.12
CA TYR A 105 -10.27 5.00 3.19
C TYR A 105 -9.75 6.45 3.20
N VAL A 106 -8.44 6.64 3.41
CA VAL A 106 -7.80 7.97 3.61
C VAL A 106 -6.73 8.29 2.55
N GLY A 107 -6.70 7.51 1.47
CA GLY A 107 -5.77 7.68 0.35
C GLY A 107 -6.30 8.62 -0.75
N ASP A 108 -5.65 8.56 -1.92
CA ASP A 108 -6.09 9.34 -3.08
C ASP A 108 -7.38 8.73 -3.65
N PRO A 109 -8.33 9.55 -4.14
CA PRO A 109 -9.55 9.04 -4.75
C PRO A 109 -9.24 8.24 -6.02
N PRO A 110 -10.11 7.28 -6.40
CA PRO A 110 -9.94 6.55 -7.65
C PRO A 110 -10.00 7.50 -8.86
N SER A 111 -9.03 7.35 -9.76
CA SER A 111 -8.99 8.00 -11.07
C SER A 111 -9.26 7.00 -12.19
N ALA A 112 -9.14 7.44 -13.45
CA ALA A 112 -9.09 6.49 -14.56
C ALA A 112 -7.99 5.45 -14.32
N GLY A 113 -8.34 4.17 -14.45
CA GLY A 113 -7.39 3.07 -14.35
C GLY A 113 -6.42 3.04 -15.52
N ASP A 114 -5.34 2.26 -15.37
CA ASP A 114 -4.35 2.05 -16.41
C ASP A 114 -4.20 0.54 -16.67
N PRO A 115 -4.65 0.03 -17.84
CA PRO A 115 -4.66 -1.40 -18.12
C PRO A 115 -3.25 -2.01 -18.21
N SER A 116 -2.20 -1.20 -18.36
CA SER A 116 -0.81 -1.69 -18.32
C SER A 116 -0.42 -2.29 -16.97
N PHE A 117 -1.19 -2.00 -15.90
CA PHE A 117 -1.00 -2.55 -14.56
C PHE A 117 -1.98 -3.68 -14.21
N ALA A 118 -2.66 -4.28 -15.20
CA ALA A 118 -3.63 -5.35 -14.95
C ALA A 118 -3.02 -6.55 -14.19
N SER A 119 -1.78 -6.93 -14.49
CA SER A 119 -1.09 -8.03 -13.79
C SER A 119 -0.76 -7.70 -12.32
N LEU A 120 -0.48 -6.43 -12.02
CA LEU A 120 -0.31 -5.98 -10.64
C LEU A 120 -1.64 -6.06 -9.90
N LEU A 121 -2.72 -5.59 -10.52
CA LEU A 121 -4.05 -5.64 -9.92
C LEU A 121 -4.47 -7.09 -9.64
N ASP A 122 -4.28 -7.99 -10.60
CA ASP A 122 -4.60 -9.42 -10.46
C ASP A 122 -3.87 -10.06 -9.28
N ARG A 123 -2.57 -9.78 -9.13
CA ARG A 123 -1.77 -10.23 -7.98
C ARG A 123 -2.31 -9.69 -6.65
N ILE A 124 -2.70 -8.42 -6.62
CA ILE A 124 -3.25 -7.80 -5.40
C ILE A 124 -4.60 -8.43 -5.05
N THR A 125 -5.54 -8.52 -6.00
CA THR A 125 -6.88 -9.04 -5.75
C THR A 125 -6.87 -10.53 -5.43
N THR A 126 -5.97 -11.29 -6.06
CA THR A 126 -5.75 -12.71 -5.72
C THR A 126 -5.28 -12.86 -4.27
N ALA A 127 -4.24 -12.11 -3.86
CA ALA A 127 -3.74 -12.17 -2.49
C ALA A 127 -4.78 -11.73 -1.44
N LEU A 128 -5.63 -10.75 -1.77
CA LEU A 128 -6.74 -10.35 -0.90
C LEU A 128 -7.82 -11.44 -0.83
N GLY A 129 -8.18 -12.03 -1.97
CA GLY A 129 -9.17 -13.11 -2.06
C GLY A 129 -8.74 -14.38 -1.32
N GLU A 130 -7.47 -14.76 -1.42
CA GLU A 130 -6.90 -15.91 -0.69
C GLU A 130 -6.92 -15.70 0.82
N ARG A 131 -6.68 -14.47 1.30
CA ARG A 131 -6.65 -14.14 2.73
C ARG A 131 -8.03 -13.94 3.35
N HIS A 132 -8.96 -13.35 2.59
CA HIS A 132 -10.18 -12.78 3.16
C HIS A 132 -11.46 -13.21 2.43
N GLY A 133 -11.36 -14.01 1.37
CA GLY A 133 -12.47 -14.31 0.46
C GLY A 133 -12.82 -13.13 -0.45
N ALA A 134 -13.80 -13.30 -1.34
CA ALA A 134 -14.25 -12.21 -2.20
C ALA A 134 -14.84 -11.06 -1.38
N PRO A 135 -14.68 -9.79 -1.82
CA PRO A 135 -15.25 -8.67 -1.11
C PRO A 135 -16.77 -8.81 -1.12
N ALA A 136 -17.42 -8.66 0.03
CA ALA A 136 -18.87 -8.63 0.09
C ALA A 136 -19.36 -7.46 -0.78
N VAL A 137 -19.96 -7.77 -1.93
CA VAL A 137 -20.58 -6.79 -2.82
C VAL A 137 -21.72 -6.17 -2.04
N ARG A 138 -21.59 -4.89 -1.64
CA ARG A 138 -22.74 -4.12 -1.15
C ARG A 138 -23.71 -4.02 -2.33
N ARG A 139 -24.78 -4.82 -2.34
CA ARG A 139 -25.96 -4.54 -3.16
C ARG A 139 -26.49 -3.19 -2.69
N GLN A 140 -26.41 -2.16 -3.52
CA GLN A 140 -27.17 -0.94 -3.25
C GLN A 140 -28.66 -1.30 -3.24
N PRO A 141 -29.45 -0.80 -2.28
CA PRO A 141 -30.90 -0.94 -2.28
C PRO A 141 -31.54 -0.23 -3.48
#